data_AF-A0A822CCI4-F1
#
_entry.id   AF-A0A822CCI4-F1
#
_cell.length_a   1.000
_cell.length_b   1.000
_cell.length_c   1.000
_cell.angle_alpha   90.00
_cell.angle_beta   90.00
_cell.angle_gamma   90.00
#
_symmetry.space_group_name_H-M   'P 1'
#
loop_
_entity.id
_entity.type
_entity.pdbx_description
1 polymer ?
#
loop_
_entity_poly.entity_id
_entity_poly.type
_entity_poly.pdbx_seq_one_letter_code
_entity_poly.pdbx_strand_id
1 'polypeptide(L)' 'MDLVVTNLGDHTISILFGWGNGDFQAQIKYEVDREPNHVMSGDFNNDNKMDLAVLGRLSNHMDV' A
#
# COMPACT_ATOMS: atom_id res chain seq x y z
N MET A 1 1.15 -0.28 14.95
CA MET A 1 1.97 0.15 13.81
C MET A 1 1.70 -0.83 12.72
N ASP A 2 1.30 -0.35 11.56
CA ASP A 2 0.95 -1.19 10.41
C ASP A 2 2.07 -1.10 9.38
N LEU A 3 2.12 -2.08 8.48
CA LEU A 3 3.15 -2.18 7.46
C LEU A 3 2.49 -2.31 6.08
N VAL A 4 3.03 -1.57 5.11
CA VAL A 4 2.67 -1.70 3.70
C VAL A 4 3.90 -2.12 2.92
N VAL A 5 3.75 -3.15 2.10
CA VAL A 5 4.83 -3.73 1.29
C VAL A 5 4.43 -3.71 -0.18
N THR A 6 5.31 -3.24 -1.05
CA THR A 6 5.15 -3.33 -2.50
C THR A 6 5.76 -4.64 -3.00
N ASN A 7 4.95 -5.50 -3.64
CA ASN A 7 5.40 -6.74 -4.23
C ASN A 7 5.54 -6.54 -5.74
N LEU A 8 6.68 -6.00 -6.16
CA LEU A 8 6.92 -5.54 -7.52
C LEU A 8 6.62 -6.64 -8.57
N GLY A 9 7.16 -7.85 -8.38
CA GLY A 9 7.00 -8.94 -9.34
C GLY A 9 5.59 -9.56 -9.36
N ASP A 10 4.86 -9.43 -8.26
CA ASP A 10 3.52 -10.00 -8.11
C ASP A 10 2.41 -9.03 -8.53
N HIS A 11 2.74 -7.78 -8.88
CA HIS A 11 1.77 -6.72 -9.17
C HIS A 11 0.75 -6.52 -8.04
N THR A 12 1.22 -6.58 -6.79
CA THR A 12 0.36 -6.38 -5.61
C THR A 12 1.01 -5.48 -4.58
N ILE A 13 0.20 -4.86 -3.73
CA ILE A 13 0.63 -4.38 -2.42
C ILE A 13 0.11 -5.31 -1.33
N SER A 14 0.80 -5.35 -0.19
CA SER A 14 0.38 -6.11 0.98
C SER A 14 0.29 -5.20 2.19
N ILE A 15 -0.86 -5.25 2.89
CA ILE A 15 -1.09 -4.54 4.14
C ILE A 15 -1.05 -5.56 5.27
N LEU A 16 -0.22 -5.28 6.28
CA LEU A 16 -0.10 -6.07 7.49
C LEU A 16 -0.46 -5.19 8.67
N PHE A 17 -1.59 -5.48 9.31
CA PHE A 17 -2.00 -4.77 10.51
C PHE A 17 -1.21 -5.28 11.72
N GLY A 18 -0.67 -4.34 12.51
CA GLY A 18 0.09 -4.68 13.70
C GLY A 18 -0.81 -4.90 14.91
N TRP A 19 -0.45 -5.88 15.74
CA TRP A 19 -1.13 -6.12 17.02
C TRP A 19 -0.70 -5.15 18.13
N GLY A 20 0.31 -4.31 17.88
CA GLY A 20 0.85 -3.35 18.84
C GLY A 20 1.94 -3.92 19.77
N ASN A 21 2.26 -5.21 19.64
CA ASN A 21 3.30 -5.91 20.40
C ASN A 21 4.57 -6.23 19.56
N GLY A 22 4.63 -5.76 18.31
CA GLY A 22 5.69 -6.08 17.35
C GLY A 22 5.34 -7.21 16.38
N ASP A 23 4.25 -7.94 16.62
CA ASP A 23 3.72 -8.93 15.68
C ASP A 23 2.71 -8.31 14.71
N PHE A 24 2.55 -8.98 13.56
CA PHE A 24 1.63 -8.59 12.49
C PHE A 24 0.62 -9.69 12.19
N GLN A 25 -0.56 -9.29 11.74
CA GLN A 25 -1.57 -10.17 11.19
C GLN A 25 -1.13 -10.76 9.84
N ALA A 26 -1.90 -11.74 9.35
CA ALA A 26 -1.76 -12.22 7.98
C ALA A 26 -1.94 -11.06 6.99
N GLN A 27 -1.11 -11.04 5.96
CA GLN A 27 -1.17 -10.01 4.93
C GLN A 27 -2.51 -10.01 4.19
N ILE A 28 -3.03 -8.82 3.91
CA ILE A 28 -4.09 -8.59 2.94
C ILE A 28 -3.43 -8.08 1.67
N LYS A 29 -3.70 -8.72 0.53
CA LYS A 29 -3.14 -8.34 -0.77
C LYS A 29 -4.16 -7.56 -1.58
N TYR A 30 -3.70 -6.48 -2.21
CA TYR A 30 -4.46 -5.74 -3.21
C TYR A 30 -3.71 -5.79 -4.53
N GLU A 31 -4.40 -6.18 -5.59
CA GLU A 31 -3.87 -6.13 -6.94
C GLU A 31 -3.73 -4.68 -7.37
N VAL A 32 -2.64 -4.38 -8.07
CA VAL A 32 -2.39 -3.09 -8.68
C VAL A 32 -2.06 -3.32 -10.15
N ASP A 33 -2.41 -2.36 -10.99
CA ASP A 33 -2.35 -2.55 -12.45
C ASP A 33 -0.91 -2.77 -12.96
N ARG A 34 0.11 -2.22 -12.27
CA ARG A 34 1.53 -2.29 -12.69
C ARG A 34 2.49 -2.36 -11.52
N GLU A 35 3.68 -2.92 -11.80
CA GLU A 35 4.85 -3.08 -10.92
C GLU A 35 4.98 -1.98 -9.86
N PRO A 36 4.41 -2.17 -8.65
CA PRO A 36 4.42 -1.12 -7.63
C PRO A 36 5.85 -0.91 -7.13
N ASN A 37 6.32 0.34 -7.14
CA ASN A 37 7.68 0.67 -6.65
C ASN A 37 7.70 1.71 -5.55
N HIS A 38 6.67 2.56 -5.46
CA HIS A 38 6.55 3.54 -4.39
C HIS A 38 5.16 3.49 -3.75
N VAL A 39 5.13 3.78 -2.45
CA VAL A 39 3.92 3.97 -1.67
C VAL A 39 4.04 5.26 -0.87
N MET A 40 2.95 6.02 -0.77
CA MET A 40 2.83 7.19 0.09
C MET A 40 1.58 7.08 0.94
N SER A 41 1.66 7.56 2.17
CA SER A 41 0.52 7.64 3.09
C SER A 41 0.19 9.10 3.40
N GLY A 42 -1.09 9.45 3.36
CA GLY A 42 -1.58 10.78 3.71
C GLY A 42 -3.10 10.82 3.65
N ASP A 43 -3.71 11.84 4.24
CA ASP A 43 -5.12 12.14 3.95
C ASP A 43 -5.17 12.95 2.64
N PHE A 44 -5.36 12.26 1.52
CA PHE A 44 -5.33 12.86 0.19
C PHE A 44 -6.71 13.34 -0.25
N ASN A 45 -7.78 12.81 0.34
CA ASN A 45 -9.17 13.15 0.00
C ASN A 45 -9.89 14.03 1.05
N ASN A 46 -9.20 14.41 2.14
CA ASN A 46 -9.69 15.21 3.28
C ASN A 46 -10.85 14.55 4.04
N ASP A 47 -10.88 13.23 4.16
CA ASP A 47 -11.90 12.50 4.94
C ASP A 47 -11.48 12.18 6.38
N ASN A 48 -10.30 12.66 6.81
CA ASN A 48 -9.64 12.35 8.08
C ASN A 48 -9.29 10.87 8.26
N LYS A 49 -9.23 10.08 7.19
CA LYS A 49 -8.63 8.74 7.19
C LYS A 49 -7.31 8.78 6.45
N MET A 50 -6.41 7.90 6.86
CA MET A 50 -5.13 7.76 6.17
C MET A 50 -5.36 6.99 4.87
N ASP A 51 -5.12 7.63 3.74
CA ASP A 51 -5.12 7.01 2.42
C ASP A 51 -3.73 6.46 2.09
N LEU A 52 -3.69 5.54 1.12
CA LEU A 52 -2.47 5.00 0.53
C LEU A 52 -2.48 5.26 -0.97
N ALA A 53 -1.47 5.97 -1.48
CA ALA A 53 -1.25 6.12 -2.90
C ALA A 53 -0.13 5.20 -3.36
N VAL A 54 -0.37 4.46 -4.44
CA VAL A 54 0.61 3.52 -5.03
C VAL A 54 1.03 4.00 -6.40
N LEU A 55 2.34 4.01 -6.65
CA LEU A 55 2.95 4.38 -7.93
C LEU A 55 3.74 3.19 -8.47
N GLY A 56 3.64 2.97 -9.79
CA GLY A 56 4.35 1.91 -10.49
C GLY A 56 5.45 2.43 -11.43
N ARG A 57 6.40 1.57 -11.81
CA ARG A 57 7.56 1.97 -12.64
C ARG A 57 7.23 2.49 -14.04
N LEU A 58 6.03 2.20 -14.54
CA LEU A 58 5.54 2.61 -15.86
C LEU A 58 4.27 3.48 -15.77
N SER A 59 3.90 3.94 -14.57
CA SER A 59 2.64 4.63 -14.36
C SER A 59 2.81 6.14 -14.55
N ASN A 60 2.13 6.69 -15.55
CA ASN A 60 1.75 8.10 -15.62
C ASN A 60 0.41 8.33 -14.87
N HIS A 61 0.02 7.40 -13.98
CA HIS A 61 -1.28 7.36 -13.32
C HIS A 61 -1.12 6.92 -11.86
N MET A 62 -1.88 7.55 -10.96
CA MET A 62 -1.91 7.26 -9.53
C MET A 62 -3.23 6.53 -9.26
N ASP A 63 -3.15 5.30 -8.78
CA ASP A 63 -4.32 4.61 -8.22
C ASP A 63 -4.47 5.08 -6.76
N VAL A 64 -5.63 5.67 -6.45
CA VAL A 64 -6.04 6.18 -5.13
C VAL A 64 -7.17 5.31 -4.60
#